data_AF-A0A151S576-F1
#
_entry.id   AF-A0A151S576-F1
#
_cell.length_a   1.000
_cell.length_b   1.000
_cell.length_c   1.000
_cell.angle_alpha   90.00
_cell.angle_beta   90.00
_cell.angle_gamma   90.00
#
_symmetry.space_group_name_H-M   'P 1'
#
loop_
_entity.id
_entity.type
_entity.pdbx_description
1 polymer ?
#
loop_
_entity_poly.entity_id
_entity_poly.type
_entity_poly.pdbx_seq_one_letter_code
_entity_poly.pdbx_strand_id
1 'polypeptide(L)'
;YIYIYIYILVYYWDYIDAWTKMFWYQNKTNRHSWLIYFKRNVQYKFPNRNVQYKFPNWFLQWWDFCGPIEEILPTPVEEGFKVFKSMYDSQNTWIPIDLQFFSSFSLSWIFLWQFKFGKSDHPLKPPPFQRNSYAK
;
A
#
# COMPACT_ATOMS: atom_id res chain seq x y z
N TYR A 1 -11.38 23.69 19.12
CA TYR A 1 -10.28 23.30 18.20
C TYR A 1 -9.05 23.02 19.04
N ILE A 2 -8.70 21.75 19.24
CA ILE A 2 -7.48 21.39 19.98
C ILE A 2 -6.38 21.21 18.93
N TYR A 3 -5.42 22.13 18.91
CA TYR A 3 -4.17 21.94 18.22
C TYR A 3 -3.29 21.05 19.11
N ILE A 4 -3.14 19.79 18.73
CA ILE A 4 -2.13 18.91 19.33
C ILE A 4 -0.83 19.17 18.55
N TYR A 5 0.05 19.99 19.12
CA TYR A 5 1.44 20.06 18.70
C TYR A 5 2.18 18.86 19.30
N ILE A 6 2.25 17.76 18.55
CA ILE A 6 3.17 16.66 18.87
C ILE A 6 4.57 17.10 18.44
N TYR A 7 5.30 17.72 19.36
CA TYR A 7 6.76 17.72 19.36
C TYR A 7 7.23 16.47 20.11
N ILE A 8 6.90 15.30 19.59
CA ILE A 8 7.63 14.08 19.93
C ILE A 8 8.65 13.93 18.81
N LEU A 9 9.92 13.85 19.16
CA LEU A 9 10.95 13.29 18.28
C LEU A 9 10.53 11.85 17.99
N VAL A 10 9.59 11.65 17.07
CA VAL A 10 9.11 10.32 16.70
C VAL A 10 10.32 9.61 16.12
N TYR A 11 10.86 8.63 16.83
CA TYR A 11 11.92 7.81 16.28
C TYR A 11 11.36 7.11 15.05
N TYR A 12 12.15 6.99 14.00
CA TYR A 12 11.76 6.32 12.76
C TYR A 12 11.10 4.95 13.01
N TRP A 13 11.56 4.24 14.04
CA TRP A 13 11.00 2.96 14.47
C TRP A 13 9.61 3.07 15.10
N ASP A 14 9.31 4.12 15.87
CA ASP A 14 7.99 4.34 16.44
C ASP A 14 6.94 4.57 15.34
N TYR A 15 7.34 5.26 14.26
CA TYR A 15 6.48 5.43 13.10
C TYR A 15 6.17 4.08 12.43
N ILE A 16 7.20 3.25 12.20
CA ILE A 16 7.02 1.93 11.59
C ILE A 16 6.15 1.03 12.48
N ASP A 17 6.38 1.05 13.79
CA ASP A 17 5.62 0.29 14.77
C ASP A 17 4.16 0.75 14.83
N ALA A 18 3.91 2.07 14.88
CA ALA A 18 2.56 2.63 14.84
C ALA A 18 1.84 2.29 13.53
N TRP A 19 2.52 2.40 12.39
CA TRP A 19 2.00 2.01 11.07
C TRP A 19 1.59 0.53 11.06
N THR A 20 2.52 -0.33 11.47
CA THR A 20 2.31 -1.78 11.56
C THR A 20 1.10 -2.07 12.43
N LYS A 21 1.06 -1.57 13.67
CA LYS A 21 -0.05 -1.79 14.61
C LYS A 21 -1.39 -1.28 14.08
N MET A 22 -1.41 -0.12 13.43
CA MET A 22 -2.62 0.45 12.85
C MET A 22 -3.18 -0.47 11.75
N PHE A 23 -2.38 -0.83 10.75
CA PHE A 23 -2.89 -1.63 9.63
C PHE A 23 -3.14 -3.11 10.00
N TRP A 24 -2.53 -3.61 11.08
CA TRP A 24 -2.85 -4.90 11.69
C TRP A 24 -4.07 -4.87 12.62
N TYR A 25 -4.70 -3.73 12.86
CA TYR A 25 -5.91 -3.69 13.66
C TYR A 25 -7.10 -4.30 12.91
N GLN A 26 -7.87 -5.14 13.61
CA GLN A 26 -9.15 -5.67 13.17
C GLN A 26 -10.23 -5.40 14.22
N ASN A 27 -11.45 -5.18 13.75
CA ASN A 27 -12.61 -5.10 14.64
C ASN A 27 -13.03 -6.50 15.09
N LYS A 28 -13.93 -6.57 16.10
CA LYS A 28 -14.43 -7.86 16.64
C LYS A 28 -15.07 -8.78 15.61
N THR A 29 -15.44 -8.26 14.43
CA THR A 29 -16.10 -9.01 13.36
C THR A 29 -15.16 -9.36 12.20
N ASN A 30 -13.88 -8.99 12.26
CA ASN A 30 -12.89 -9.14 11.17
C ASN A 30 -13.35 -8.53 9.84
N ARG A 31 -14.09 -7.42 9.89
CA ARG A 31 -14.60 -6.68 8.73
C ARG A 31 -14.01 -5.28 8.60
N HIS A 32 -12.92 -5.01 9.32
CA HIS A 32 -12.29 -3.71 9.23
C HIS A 32 -11.46 -3.61 7.94
N SER A 33 -11.62 -2.51 7.22
CA SER A 33 -10.84 -2.18 6.04
C SER A 33 -10.28 -0.77 6.15
N TRP A 34 -9.14 -0.57 5.50
CA TRP A 34 -8.44 0.70 5.45
C TRP A 34 -8.52 1.28 4.05
N LEU A 35 -8.92 2.54 3.93
CA LEU A 35 -8.91 3.25 2.67
C LEU A 35 -7.67 4.15 2.63
N ILE A 36 -6.77 3.84 1.70
CA ILE A 36 -5.46 4.47 1.55
C ILE A 36 -5.52 5.41 0.36
N TYR A 37 -5.12 6.66 0.58
CA TYR A 37 -5.09 7.71 -0.42
C TYR A 37 -3.67 8.19 -0.65
N PHE A 38 -3.31 8.38 -1.91
CA PHE A 38 -2.13 9.16 -2.26
C PHE A 38 -2.51 10.63 -2.37
N LYS A 39 -1.69 11.49 -1.77
CA LYS A 39 -1.86 12.94 -1.87
C LYS A 39 -1.70 13.36 -3.34
N ARG A 40 -2.62 14.17 -3.87
CA ARG A 40 -2.48 14.74 -5.22
C ARG A 40 -1.22 15.60 -5.32
N ASN A 41 -0.59 15.60 -6.49
CA ASN A 41 0.58 16.40 -6.80
C ASN A 41 1.86 16.05 -6.02
N VAL A 42 1.98 14.83 -5.48
CA VAL A 42 3.33 14.30 -5.22
C VAL A 42 3.93 13.96 -6.59
N GLN A 43 4.50 14.97 -7.27
CA GLN A 43 5.18 14.76 -8.54
C GLN A 43 6.44 13.93 -8.27
N TYR A 44 6.35 12.61 -8.43
CA TYR A 44 7.51 11.73 -8.60
C TYR A 44 8.03 11.90 -10.04
N LYS A 45 8.59 13.07 -10.35
CA LYS A 45 9.18 13.33 -11.68
C LYS A 45 10.57 12.73 -11.75
N PHE A 46 10.78 11.84 -12.71
CA PHE A 46 12.11 11.52 -13.25
C PHE A 46 12.16 11.94 -14.71
N PRO A 47 12.86 13.04 -15.00
CA PRO A 47 13.65 13.03 -16.24
C PRO A 47 15.09 13.54 -16.07
N ASN A 48 15.38 14.32 -15.03
CA ASN A 48 16.73 14.70 -14.59
C ASN A 48 16.60 15.63 -13.37
N ARG A 49 16.82 15.06 -12.17
CA ARG A 49 17.13 15.70 -10.86
C ARG A 49 16.10 16.58 -10.11
N ASN A 50 15.99 16.24 -8.82
CA ASN A 50 15.88 17.09 -7.63
C ASN A 50 14.53 17.74 -7.21
N VAL A 51 13.49 16.93 -6.96
CA VAL A 51 12.91 16.73 -5.61
C VAL A 51 12.23 15.37 -5.64
N GLN A 52 12.80 14.43 -4.91
CA GLN A 52 12.39 13.03 -4.91
C GLN A 52 11.69 12.77 -3.58
N TYR A 53 10.36 12.72 -3.57
CA TYR A 53 9.73 11.96 -2.50
C TYR A 53 10.20 10.52 -2.74
N LYS A 54 10.92 9.95 -1.77
CA LYS A 54 11.29 8.54 -1.79
C LYS A 54 10.34 7.85 -0.84
N PHE A 55 9.59 6.87 -1.33
CA PHE A 55 8.93 5.94 -0.42
C PHE A 55 10.02 5.32 0.47
N PRO A 56 9.85 5.30 1.80
CA PRO A 56 10.82 4.67 2.66
C PRO A 56 10.85 3.17 2.39
N ASN A 57 12.01 2.52 2.56
CA ASN A 57 12.17 1.10 2.22
C ASN A 57 11.17 0.19 2.95
N TRP A 58 10.83 0.48 4.21
CA TRP A 58 9.82 -0.29 4.94
C TRP A 58 8.44 -0.20 4.28
N PHE A 59 8.11 0.94 3.66
CA PHE A 59 6.84 1.12 2.97
C PHE A 59 6.82 0.36 1.65
N LEU A 60 7.94 0.32 0.93
CA LEU A 60 8.07 -0.51 -0.27
C LEU A 60 7.87 -1.99 0.06
N GLN A 61 8.53 -2.48 1.13
CA GLN A 61 8.32 -3.84 1.61
C GLN A 61 6.86 -4.09 2.02
N TRP A 62 6.26 -3.16 2.77
CA TRP A 62 4.84 -3.26 3.13
C TRP A 62 3.94 -3.27 1.90
N TRP A 63 4.22 -2.47 0.89
CA TRP A 63 3.45 -2.38 -0.35
C TRP A 63 3.50 -3.68 -1.15
N ASP A 64 4.65 -4.34 -1.25
CA ASP A 64 4.74 -5.65 -1.93
C ASP A 64 3.79 -6.70 -1.32
N PHE A 65 3.56 -6.62 0.01
CA PHE A 65 2.66 -7.53 0.72
C PHE A 65 1.20 -7.04 0.82
N CYS A 66 0.96 -5.74 0.90
CA CYS A 66 -0.34 -5.16 1.25
C CYS A 66 -0.94 -4.26 0.16
N GLY A 67 -0.20 -3.99 -0.90
CA GLY A 67 -0.65 -3.27 -2.07
C GLY A 67 -1.68 -4.07 -2.89
N PRO A 68 -2.35 -3.38 -3.83
CA PRO A 68 -3.25 -4.00 -4.79
C PRO A 68 -2.48 -4.95 -5.72
N ILE A 69 -3.16 -5.99 -6.20
CA ILE A 69 -2.63 -6.88 -7.24
C ILE A 69 -3.36 -6.60 -8.56
N GLU A 70 -2.75 -6.89 -9.70
CA GLU A 70 -3.31 -6.55 -11.02
C GLU A 70 -4.67 -7.23 -11.24
N GLU A 71 -4.82 -8.46 -10.75
CA GLU A 71 -6.01 -9.32 -10.93
C GLU A 71 -7.28 -8.80 -10.24
N ILE A 72 -7.14 -7.85 -9.32
CA ILE A 72 -8.26 -7.31 -8.54
C ILE A 72 -8.65 -5.89 -8.94
N LEU A 73 -7.96 -5.31 -9.93
CA LEU A 73 -8.27 -3.97 -10.40
C LEU A 73 -9.60 -3.97 -11.17
N PRO A 74 -10.43 -2.93 -11.02
CA PRO A 74 -11.56 -2.71 -11.92
C PRO A 74 -11.09 -2.59 -13.36
N THR A 75 -11.90 -3.07 -14.31
CA THR A 75 -11.58 -3.03 -15.74
C THR A 75 -11.06 -1.66 -16.22
N PRO A 76 -11.65 -0.50 -15.86
CA PRO A 76 -11.13 0.79 -16.31
C PRO A 76 -9.73 1.11 -15.75
N VAL A 77 -9.46 0.68 -14.52
CA VAL A 77 -8.17 0.88 -13.85
C VAL A 77 -7.12 -0.07 -14.42
N GLU A 78 -7.51 -1.33 -14.69
CA GLU A 78 -6.66 -2.34 -15.30
C GLU A 78 -6.22 -1.93 -16.73
N GLU A 79 -7.15 -1.45 -17.56
CA GLU A 79 -6.83 -0.93 -18.90
C GLU A 79 -5.86 0.27 -18.83
N GLY A 80 -6.13 1.22 -17.93
CA GLY A 80 -5.23 2.35 -17.68
C GLY A 80 -3.85 1.90 -17.19
N PHE A 81 -3.80 0.86 -16.36
CA PHE A 81 -2.55 0.29 -15.86
C PHE A 81 -1.74 -0.39 -16.98
N LYS A 82 -2.38 -1.14 -17.87
CA LYS A 82 -1.73 -1.76 -19.05
C LYS A 82 -1.11 -0.71 -19.97
N VAL A 83 -1.85 0.38 -20.22
CA VAL A 83 -1.38 1.52 -21.01
C VAL A 83 -0.22 2.24 -20.32
N PHE A 84 -0.29 2.45 -19.00
CA PHE A 84 0.81 3.03 -18.23
C PHE A 84 2.07 2.14 -18.28
N LYS A 85 1.90 0.83 -18.10
CA LYS A 85 2.96 -0.18 -18.13
C LYS A 85 3.65 -0.28 -19.49
N SER A 86 2.93 -0.10 -20.59
CA SER A 86 3.53 -0.11 -21.94
C SER A 86 4.36 1.14 -22.26
N MET A 87 4.05 2.27 -21.62
CA MET A 87 4.83 3.51 -21.74
C MET A 87 6.05 3.54 -20.81
N TYR A 88 6.08 2.67 -19.81
CA TYR A 88 7.12 2.68 -18.79
C TYR A 88 8.28 1.78 -19.22
N ASP A 89 9.45 2.38 -19.45
CA ASP A 89 10.67 1.63 -19.76
C ASP A 89 11.13 0.87 -18.51
N SER A 90 11.35 -0.44 -18.61
CA SER A 90 11.68 -1.34 -17.49
C SER A 90 13.08 -1.09 -16.91
N GLN A 91 13.78 -0.08 -17.42
CA GLN A 91 15.11 0.30 -16.98
C GLN A 91 15.04 1.08 -15.67
N ASN A 92 15.13 0.31 -14.58
CA ASN A 92 15.85 0.69 -13.37
C ASN A 92 15.13 1.62 -12.39
N THR A 93 13.88 1.28 -12.03
CA THR A 93 13.25 1.85 -10.84
C THR A 93 13.03 0.81 -9.76
N TRP A 94 13.67 1.01 -8.61
CA TRP A 94 13.51 0.26 -7.36
C TRP A 94 12.12 0.39 -6.72
N ILE A 95 11.19 1.09 -7.38
CA ILE A 95 9.82 1.32 -6.93
C ILE A 95 8.88 0.45 -7.75
N PRO A 96 8.01 -0.37 -7.13
CA PRO A 96 7.01 -1.17 -7.82
C PRO A 96 6.16 -0.34 -8.79
N ILE A 97 5.93 -0.86 -10.00
CA ILE A 97 5.27 -0.12 -11.08
C ILE A 97 3.80 0.22 -10.77
N ASP A 98 3.12 -0.66 -10.04
CA ASP A 98 1.79 -0.46 -9.48
C ASP A 98 1.77 0.67 -8.45
N LEU A 99 2.76 0.74 -7.55
CA LEU A 99 2.89 1.87 -6.62
C LEU A 99 3.09 3.18 -7.37
N GLN A 100 3.88 3.18 -8.44
CA GLN A 100 4.07 4.36 -9.28
C GLN A 100 2.78 4.79 -9.98
N PHE A 101 2.01 3.84 -10.50
CA PHE A 101 0.71 4.09 -11.10
C PHE A 101 -0.27 4.69 -10.08
N PHE A 102 -0.47 4.02 -8.95
CA PHE A 102 -1.41 4.46 -7.92
C PHE A 102 -1.06 5.84 -7.36
N SER A 103 0.22 6.11 -7.13
CA SER A 103 0.66 7.42 -6.64
C SER A 103 0.56 8.53 -7.69
N SER A 104 0.91 8.25 -8.95
CA SER A 104 0.87 9.23 -10.04
C SER A 104 -0.54 9.72 -10.34
N PHE A 105 -1.51 8.81 -10.32
CA PHE A 105 -2.93 9.12 -10.59
C PHE A 105 -3.72 9.40 -9.31
N SER A 106 -3.07 9.38 -8.13
CA SER A 106 -3.73 9.55 -6.83
C SER A 106 -4.90 8.59 -6.63
N LEU A 107 -4.74 7.35 -7.09
CA LEU A 107 -5.73 6.30 -6.96
C LEU A 107 -5.84 5.89 -5.50
N SER A 108 -7.06 5.59 -5.08
CA SER A 108 -7.31 5.08 -3.74
C SER A 108 -7.25 3.56 -3.74
N TRP A 109 -6.81 2.98 -2.63
CA TRP A 109 -6.71 1.54 -2.44
C TRP A 109 -7.43 1.15 -1.15
N ILE A 110 -8.30 0.12 -1.23
CA ILE A 110 -8.95 -0.45 -0.05
C ILE A 110 -8.13 -1.65 0.41
N PHE A 111 -7.34 -1.46 1.45
CA PHE A 111 -6.62 -2.53 2.11
C PHE A 111 -7.55 -3.28 3.07
N LEU A 112 -7.81 -4.55 2.75
CA LEU A 112 -8.51 -5.49 3.61
C LEU A 112 -7.73 -6.81 3.63
N TRP A 113 -7.51 -7.32 4.83
CA TRP A 113 -6.95 -8.64 5.04
C TRP A 113 -7.91 -9.46 5.89
N GLN A 114 -8.03 -10.74 5.56
CA GLN A 114 -8.82 -11.70 6.35
C GLN A 114 -7.95 -12.90 6.69
N PHE A 115 -8.22 -13.50 7.85
CA PHE A 115 -7.68 -14.81 8.19
C PHE A 115 -8.41 -15.87 7.38
N LYS A 116 -7.69 -16.69 6.60
CA LYS A 116 -8.23 -17.99 6.19
C LYS A 116 -8.03 -18.96 7.34
N PHE A 117 -9.10 -19.34 8.02
CA PHE A 117 -9.10 -20.55 8.83
C PHE A 117 -9.07 -21.77 7.88
N GLY A 118 -7.89 -22.09 7.36
CA GLY A 118 -7.64 -23.37 6.70
C GLY A 118 -7.33 -24.45 7.74
N LYS A 119 -7.48 -25.73 7.38
CA LYS A 119 -6.86 -26.79 8.17
C LYS A 119 -5.37 -26.50 8.23
N SER A 120 -4.84 -26.29 9.43
CA SER A 120 -3.41 -26.13 9.61
C SER A 120 -2.74 -27.45 9.22
N ASP A 121 -1.80 -27.44 8.27
CA ASP A 121 -0.95 -28.62 8.00
C ASP A 121 -0.15 -29.02 9.25
N HIS A 122 -0.01 -28.10 10.22
CA HIS A 122 0.66 -28.33 11.49
C HIS A 122 0.03 -27.45 12.61
N PRO A 123 -0.22 -27.98 13.82
CA PRO A 123 -0.89 -27.25 14.92
C PRO A 123 -0.15 -25.99 15.43
N LEU A 124 1.08 -25.76 15.00
CA LEU A 124 1.90 -24.59 15.36
C LEU A 124 2.02 -23.56 14.24
N LYS A 125 1.41 -23.80 13.07
CA LYS A 125 1.53 -22.91 11.90
C LYS A 125 0.36 -21.92 11.91
N PRO A 126 0.61 -20.59 11.96
CA PRO A 126 -0.46 -19.61 11.91
C PRO A 126 -1.23 -19.71 10.58
N PRO A 127 -2.54 -19.40 10.57
CA PRO A 127 -3.33 -19.44 9.35
C PRO A 127 -2.80 -18.45 8.30
N PRO A 128 -2.83 -18.80 7.00
CA PRO A 128 -2.35 -17.92 5.95
C PRO A 128 -3.25 -16.68 5.81
N PHE A 129 -2.62 -15.52 5.57
CA PHE A 129 -3.32 -14.28 5.24
C PHE A 129 -3.93 -14.36 3.84
N GLN A 130 -5.22 -13.98 3.71
CA GLN A 130 -5.87 -13.80 2.42
C GLN A 130 -6.12 -12.32 2.17
N ARG A 131 -5.68 -11.85 1.00
CA ARG A 131 -6.03 -10.54 0.47
C ARG A 131 -7.44 -10.65 -0.14
N ASN A 132 -8.34 -9.78 0.29
CA ASN A 132 -9.67 -9.62 -0.33
C ASN A 132 -9.84 -8.18 -0.74
N SER A 133 -10.51 -7.92 -1.85
CA SER A 133 -10.70 -6.58 -2.38
C SER A 133 -12.13 -6.35 -2.80
N TYR A 134 -12.61 -5.15 -2.52
CA TYR A 134 -13.79 -4.58 -3.13
C TYR A 134 -13.34 -3.25 -3.74
N ALA A 135 -13.47 -3.11 -5.04
CA ALA A 135 -13.35 -1.81 -5.68
C ALA A 135 -14.73 -1.15 -5.72
N LYS A 136 -14.77 0.17 -5.51
CA LYS A 136 -15.99 0.96 -5.56
C LYS A 136 -15.86 2.01 -6.65
#